data_AF-A0ABD0Q1L3-F1
#
_entry.id   AF-A0ABD0Q1L3-F1
#
_cell.length_a   1.000
_cell.length_b   1.000
_cell.length_c   1.000
_cell.angle_alpha   90.00
_cell.angle_beta   90.00
_cell.angle_gamma   90.00
#
_symmetry.space_group_name_H-M   'P 1'
#
loop_
_entity.id
_entity.type
_entity.pdbx_description
1 polymer ?
#
loop_
_entity_poly.entity_id
_entity_poly.type
_entity_poly.pdbx_seq_one_letter_code
_entity_poly.pdbx_strand_id
1 'polypeptide(L)'
;KLIYNASLKNYFNITLFLLSFAVGLYLLLKVLGVDLLWTLEKAQRWCVNPAWVHLDTTPFASLLRNMGTLFGLGLGLHSPLYMESKKSGSASVRIACIVASLSLLHLFDSIKPPTHTAALFYLLSFCKSATVPLATVSIIPYCVSGALGSQSKKQL
;
A
#
# COMPACT_ATOMS: atom_id res chain seq x y z
N LYS A 1 10.63 -1.73 22.52
CA LYS A 1 9.73 -0.76 23.23
C LYS A 1 9.55 0.59 22.52
N LEU A 2 10.45 1.04 21.62
CA LEU A 2 10.36 2.35 20.94
C LEU A 2 9.26 2.46 19.86
N ILE A 3 8.98 1.36 19.14
CA ILE A 3 8.04 1.36 17.99
C ILE A 3 6.59 1.65 18.42
N TYR A 4 6.19 1.24 19.63
CA TYR A 4 4.82 1.44 20.13
C TYR A 4 4.56 2.85 20.71
N ASN A 5 5.61 3.65 20.96
CA ASN A 5 5.48 4.95 21.61
C ASN A 5 5.58 6.13 20.63
N ALA A 6 5.84 5.86 19.35
CA ALA A 6 5.82 6.88 18.32
C ALA A 6 4.37 7.25 17.99
N SER A 7 4.02 8.52 18.22
CA SER A 7 2.69 9.07 17.90
C SER A 7 2.35 8.86 16.42
N LEU A 8 1.09 8.56 16.10
CA LEU A 8 0.56 8.50 14.72
C LEU A 8 0.98 9.73 13.91
N LYS A 9 1.00 10.90 14.55
CA LYS A 9 1.43 12.15 13.91
C LYS A 9 2.87 12.07 13.41
N ASN A 10 3.77 11.40 14.13
CA ASN A 10 5.16 11.22 13.69
C ASN A 10 5.27 10.20 12.56
N TYR A 11 4.55 9.08 12.62
CA TYR A 11 4.50 8.12 11.51
C TYR A 11 3.98 8.78 10.24
N PHE A 12 2.84 9.45 10.33
CA PHE A 12 2.24 10.18 9.22
C PHE A 12 3.20 11.24 8.65
N ASN A 13 3.80 12.07 9.52
CA ASN A 13 4.73 13.11 9.09
C ASN A 13 5.99 12.54 8.43
N ILE A 14 6.58 11.48 9.00
CA ILE A 14 7.77 10.83 8.44
C ILE A 14 7.45 10.22 7.08
N THR A 15 6.30 9.55 6.94
CA THR A 15 5.93 8.96 5.66
C THR A 15 5.55 10.00 4.61
N LEU A 16 4.85 11.06 4.99
CA LEU A 16 4.56 12.19 4.09
C LEU A 16 5.84 12.89 3.66
N PHE A 17 6.79 13.09 4.58
CA PHE A 17 8.10 13.63 4.29
C PHE A 17 8.87 12.73 3.32
N LEU A 18 8.92 11.42 3.56
CA LEU A 18 9.60 10.46 2.67
C LEU A 18 8.96 10.40 1.28
N LEU A 19 7.62 10.46 1.19
CA LEU A 19 6.90 10.50 -0.08
C LEU A 19 7.20 11.80 -0.84
N SER A 20 7.09 12.94 -0.16
CA SER A 20 7.41 14.26 -0.73
C SER A 20 8.87 14.33 -1.16
N PHE A 21 9.78 13.74 -0.39
CA PHE A 21 11.20 13.69 -0.72
C PHE A 21 11.45 12.79 -1.94
N ALA A 22 10.81 11.63 -2.04
CA ALA A 22 10.92 10.76 -3.20
C ALA A 22 10.40 11.44 -4.49
N VAL A 23 9.23 12.09 -4.42
CA VAL A 23 8.68 12.87 -5.55
C VAL A 23 9.58 14.06 -5.88
N GLY A 24 10.04 14.79 -4.86
CA GLY A 24 10.94 15.93 -5.01
C GLY A 24 12.27 15.55 -5.65
N LEU A 25 12.86 14.42 -5.26
CA LEU A 25 14.10 13.89 -5.84
C LEU A 25 13.89 13.46 -7.30
N TYR A 26 12.75 12.85 -7.63
CA TYR A 26 12.39 12.54 -9.01
C TYR A 26 12.28 13.81 -9.88
N LEU A 27 11.57 14.83 -9.40
CA LEU A 27 11.43 16.10 -10.11
C LEU A 27 12.76 16.83 -10.22
N LEU A 28 13.58 16.82 -9.17
CA LEU A 28 14.91 17.43 -9.17
C LEU A 28 15.83 16.78 -10.21
N LEU A 29 15.90 15.45 -10.24
CA LEU A 29 16.69 14.71 -11.25
C LEU A 29 16.21 15.02 -12.67
N LYS A 30 14.88 15.11 -12.86
CA LYS A 30 14.29 15.51 -14.14
C LYS A 30 14.68 16.93 -14.56
N VAL A 31 14.66 17.90 -13.63
CA VAL A 31 15.08 19.28 -13.89
C VAL A 31 16.58 19.37 -14.20
N LEU A 32 17.41 18.52 -13.57
CA LEU A 32 18.84 18.40 -13.84
C LEU A 32 19.15 17.67 -15.16
N GLY A 33 18.13 17.29 -15.95
CA GLY A 33 18.29 16.61 -17.24
C GLY A 33 18.56 15.10 -17.14
N VAL A 34 18.41 14.52 -15.95
CA VAL A 34 18.55 13.08 -15.71
C VAL A 34 17.15 12.47 -15.60
N ASP A 35 16.59 12.07 -16.73
CA ASP A 35 15.33 11.33 -16.77
C ASP A 35 15.57 9.88 -16.33
N LEU A 36 15.08 9.52 -15.13
CA LEU A 36 15.13 8.13 -14.63
C LEU A 36 14.44 7.13 -15.56
N LEU A 37 13.51 7.61 -16.38
CA LEU A 37 12.79 6.83 -17.38
C LEU A 37 13.51 6.72 -18.72
N TRP A 38 14.54 7.52 -18.97
CA TRP A 38 15.24 7.50 -20.26
C TRP A 38 15.89 6.14 -20.55
N THR A 39 16.44 5.50 -19.52
CA THR A 39 17.00 4.13 -19.63
C THR A 39 15.90 3.11 -19.92
N LEU A 40 14.71 3.30 -19.37
CA LEU A 40 13.56 2.45 -19.59
C LEU A 40 12.98 2.62 -21.01
N GLU A 41 12.86 3.86 -21.50
CA GLU A 41 12.43 4.15 -22.87
C GLU A 41 13.41 3.55 -23.90
N LYS A 42 14.71 3.65 -23.62
CA LYS A 42 15.74 3.01 -24.43
C LYS A 42 15.61 1.48 -24.37
N ALA A 43 15.43 0.91 -23.18
CA ALA A 43 15.21 -0.53 -23.04
C ALA A 43 13.97 -0.99 -23.82
N GLN A 44 12.86 -0.27 -23.76
CA GLN A 44 11.64 -0.59 -24.53
C GLN A 44 11.85 -0.50 -26.04
N ARG A 45 12.62 0.48 -26.52
CA ARG A 45 12.88 0.66 -27.96
C ARG A 45 13.78 -0.43 -28.56
N TRP A 46 14.72 -0.95 -27.78
CA TRP A 46 15.73 -1.91 -28.27
C TRP A 46 15.50 -3.36 -27.81
N CYS A 47 14.54 -3.61 -26.92
CA CYS A 47 14.19 -4.96 -26.50
C CYS A 47 13.39 -5.69 -27.60
N VAL A 48 13.62 -7.00 -27.73
CA VAL A 48 12.90 -7.89 -28.65
C VAL A 48 11.39 -7.85 -28.42
N ASN A 49 10.97 -7.71 -27.16
CA ASN A 49 9.58 -7.50 -26.80
C ASN A 49 9.46 -6.39 -25.74
N PRO A 50 8.91 -5.21 -26.07
CA PRO A 50 8.78 -4.11 -25.13
C PRO A 50 7.88 -4.44 -23.93
N ALA A 51 7.00 -5.46 -24.04
CA ALA A 51 6.17 -5.93 -22.94
C ALA A 51 6.97 -6.63 -21.82
N TRP A 52 8.22 -7.06 -22.08
CA TRP A 52 9.08 -7.63 -21.05
C TRP A 52 9.76 -6.56 -20.18
N VAL A 53 9.77 -5.31 -20.62
CA VAL A 53 10.36 -4.20 -19.88
C VAL A 53 9.31 -3.63 -18.93
N HIS A 54 9.37 -4.06 -17.67
CA HIS A 54 8.40 -3.67 -16.67
C HIS A 54 8.91 -2.50 -15.81
N LEU A 55 8.07 -1.47 -15.64
CA LEU A 55 8.35 -0.27 -14.83
C LEU A 55 8.51 -0.55 -13.33
N ASP A 56 7.93 -1.65 -12.85
CA ASP A 56 7.95 -2.09 -11.46
C ASP A 56 9.33 -2.56 -10.98
N THR A 57 10.20 -2.97 -11.90
CA THR A 57 11.58 -3.38 -11.61
C THR A 57 12.51 -2.20 -11.31
N THR A 58 12.04 -0.97 -11.53
CA THR A 58 12.86 0.23 -11.27
C THR A 58 13.08 0.43 -9.77
N PRO A 59 14.27 0.90 -9.35
CA PRO A 59 14.56 1.15 -7.93
C PRO A 59 13.60 2.19 -7.33
N PHE A 60 13.14 3.14 -8.14
CA PHE A 60 12.14 4.13 -7.74
C PHE A 60 10.76 3.52 -7.48
N ALA A 61 10.30 2.55 -8.30
CA ALA A 61 9.06 1.81 -8.04
C ALA A 61 9.15 1.03 -6.71
N SER A 62 10.29 0.36 -6.47
CA SER A 62 10.52 -0.38 -5.23
C SER A 62 10.49 0.53 -4.00
N LEU A 63 11.13 1.70 -4.08
CA LEU A 63 11.11 2.71 -3.02
C LEU A 63 9.68 3.16 -2.70
N LEU A 64 8.91 3.54 -3.72
CA LEU A 64 7.51 3.98 -3.54
C LEU A 64 6.63 2.87 -2.96
N ARG A 65 6.81 1.62 -3.38
CA ARG A 65 6.11 0.47 -2.80
C ARG A 65 6.42 0.32 -1.31
N ASN A 66 7.70 0.37 -0.93
CA ASN A 66 8.10 0.25 0.48
C ASN A 66 7.56 1.40 1.33
N MET A 67 7.60 2.63 0.82
CA MET A 67 7.04 3.80 1.51
C MET A 67 5.52 3.68 1.65
N GLY A 68 4.83 3.24 0.60
CA GLY A 68 3.39 2.96 0.63
C GLY A 68 3.03 1.91 1.68
N THR A 69 3.77 0.81 1.74
CA THR A 69 3.53 -0.25 2.74
C THR A 69 3.68 0.27 4.16
N LEU A 70 4.75 1.03 4.44
CA LEU A 70 4.98 1.65 5.74
C LEU A 70 3.87 2.64 6.10
N PHE A 71 3.40 3.42 5.12
CA PHE A 71 2.28 4.34 5.30
C PHE A 71 1.00 3.60 5.70
N GLY A 72 0.61 2.60 4.90
CA GLY A 72 -0.60 1.81 5.10
C GLY A 72 -0.60 1.07 6.43
N LEU A 73 0.55 0.50 6.81
CA LEU A 73 0.73 -0.19 8.07
C LEU A 73 0.67 0.79 9.26
N GLY A 74 1.33 1.95 9.15
CA GLY A 74 1.31 2.98 10.18
C GLY A 74 -0.10 3.51 10.45
N LEU A 75 -0.87 3.79 9.40
CA LEU A 75 -2.28 4.16 9.49
C LEU A 75 -3.12 3.01 10.07
N GLY A 76 -2.88 1.78 9.61
CA GLY A 76 -3.63 0.60 10.02
C GLY A 76 -3.47 0.25 11.50
N LEU A 77 -2.25 0.33 12.04
CA LEU A 77 -1.97 -0.06 13.43
C LEU A 77 -2.45 0.95 14.47
N HIS A 78 -2.57 2.22 14.08
CA HIS A 78 -2.90 3.30 15.00
C HIS A 78 -4.31 3.86 14.77
N SER A 79 -5.04 3.30 13.82
CA SER A 79 -6.46 3.52 13.67
C SER A 79 -7.22 2.97 14.89
N PRO A 80 -8.25 3.68 15.39
CA PRO A 80 -9.10 3.18 16.48
C PRO A 80 -9.76 1.83 16.12
N LEU A 81 -9.92 1.54 14.81
CA LEU A 81 -10.44 0.28 14.28
C LEU A 81 -9.56 -0.94 14.67
N TYR A 82 -8.24 -0.77 14.79
CA TYR A 82 -7.35 -1.85 15.22
C TYR A 82 -7.49 -2.15 16.72
N MET A 83 -7.67 -1.13 17.56
CA MET A 83 -7.89 -1.34 18.99
C MET A 83 -9.21 -2.06 19.29
N GLU A 84 -10.25 -1.77 18.53
CA GLU A 84 -11.57 -2.36 18.69
C GLU A 84 -11.60 -3.84 18.24
N SER A 85 -10.97 -4.15 17.11
CA SER A 85 -10.84 -5.52 16.63
C SER A 85 -9.96 -6.41 17.52
N LYS A 86 -8.94 -5.85 18.20
CA LYS A 86 -8.10 -6.59 19.16
C LYS A 86 -8.91 -7.14 20.35
N LYS A 87 -10.07 -6.56 20.65
CA LYS A 87 -10.97 -6.96 21.75
C LYS A 87 -11.83 -8.18 21.39
N SER A 88 -12.02 -8.48 20.09
CA SER A 88 -12.82 -9.60 19.58
C SER A 88 -11.89 -10.70 19.03
N GLY A 89 -11.37 -11.54 19.94
CA GLY A 89 -10.30 -12.50 19.66
C GLY A 89 -10.76 -13.90 19.20
N SER A 90 -11.97 -14.08 18.66
CA SER A 90 -12.44 -15.42 18.30
C SER A 90 -11.72 -15.98 17.06
N ALA A 91 -11.51 -17.30 17.02
CA ALA A 91 -10.88 -17.97 15.89
C ALA A 91 -11.64 -17.75 14.57
N SER A 92 -12.98 -17.65 14.64
CA SER A 92 -13.85 -17.38 13.49
C SER A 92 -13.61 -16.01 12.86
N VAL A 93 -13.42 -14.96 13.68
CA VAL A 93 -13.07 -13.62 13.21
C VAL A 93 -11.71 -13.63 12.52
N ARG A 94 -10.72 -14.33 13.07
CA ARG A 94 -9.38 -14.44 12.45
C ARG A 94 -9.43 -15.11 11.08
N ILE A 95 -10.14 -16.23 10.96
CA ILE A 95 -10.28 -16.95 9.69
C ILE A 95 -11.01 -16.09 8.66
N ALA A 96 -12.10 -15.42 9.05
CA ALA A 96 -12.82 -14.51 8.17
C ALA A 96 -11.95 -13.32 7.71
N CYS A 97 -11.11 -12.76 8.59
CA CYS A 97 -10.14 -11.73 8.20
C CYS A 97 -9.09 -12.23 7.20
N ILE A 98 -8.58 -13.45 7.39
CA ILE A 98 -7.60 -14.06 6.46
C ILE A 98 -8.24 -14.22 5.08
N VAL A 99 -9.45 -14.79 5.01
CA VAL A 99 -10.17 -15.00 3.75
C VAL A 99 -10.46 -13.67 3.06
N ALA A 100 -11.01 -12.69 3.78
CA ALA A 100 -11.30 -11.37 3.22
C ALA A 100 -10.04 -10.66 2.72
N SER A 101 -8.93 -10.78 3.43
CA SER A 101 -7.65 -10.17 3.03
C SER A 101 -7.11 -10.83 1.76
N LEU A 102 -7.17 -12.16 1.67
CA LEU A 102 -6.79 -12.90 0.46
C LEU A 102 -7.65 -12.52 -0.74
N SER A 103 -8.97 -12.44 -0.56
CA SER A 103 -9.90 -12.02 -1.63
C SER A 103 -9.59 -10.60 -2.12
N LEU A 104 -9.31 -9.67 -1.20
CA LEU A 104 -8.92 -8.31 -1.54
C LEU A 104 -7.60 -8.30 -2.31
N LEU A 105 -6.62 -9.10 -1.87
CA LEU A 105 -5.32 -9.22 -2.52
C LEU A 105 -5.47 -9.71 -3.97
N HIS A 106 -6.30 -10.73 -4.20
CA HIS A 106 -6.60 -11.24 -5.53
C HIS A 106 -7.28 -10.21 -6.43
N LEU A 107 -8.20 -9.41 -5.87
CA LEU A 107 -8.86 -8.34 -6.62
C LEU A 107 -7.86 -7.24 -6.99
N PHE A 108 -6.99 -6.85 -6.06
CA PHE A 108 -5.93 -5.89 -6.32
C PHE A 108 -4.91 -6.38 -7.34
N ASP A 109 -4.61 -7.68 -7.36
CA ASP A 109 -3.71 -8.28 -8.36
C ASP A 109 -4.32 -8.28 -9.77
N SER A 110 -5.64 -8.41 -9.86
CA SER A 110 -6.37 -8.37 -11.13
C SER A 110 -6.43 -6.98 -11.77
N ILE A 111 -6.24 -5.92 -10.99
CA ILE A 111 -6.24 -4.53 -11.49
C ILE A 111 -4.84 -4.17 -11.99
N LYS A 112 -4.65 -4.21 -13.32
CA LYS A 112 -3.46 -3.64 -13.96
C LYS A 112 -3.54 -2.10 -13.92
N PRO A 113 -2.58 -1.39 -13.32
CA PRO A 113 -2.59 0.07 -13.30
C PRO A 113 -2.42 0.61 -14.74
N PRO A 114 -3.15 1.67 -15.15
CA PRO A 114 -3.03 2.28 -16.47
C PRO A 114 -1.60 2.75 -16.73
N THR A 115 -0.98 2.26 -17.81
CA THR A 115 0.43 2.48 -18.16
C THR A 115 0.67 3.73 -19.01
N HIS A 116 -0.35 4.57 -19.25
CA HIS A 116 -0.27 5.68 -20.20
C HIS A 116 0.60 6.86 -19.75
N THR A 117 0.84 7.03 -18.45
CA THR A 117 1.83 7.98 -17.93
C THR A 117 2.59 7.39 -16.75
N ALA A 118 3.92 7.48 -16.79
CA ALA A 118 4.79 6.95 -15.74
C ALA A 118 4.46 7.50 -14.34
N ALA A 119 4.10 8.77 -14.25
CA ALA A 119 3.70 9.40 -13.00
C ALA A 119 2.44 8.75 -12.40
N LEU A 120 1.43 8.42 -13.22
CA LEU A 120 0.24 7.70 -12.75
C LEU A 120 0.59 6.27 -12.34
N PHE A 121 1.48 5.58 -13.06
CA PHE A 121 1.93 4.25 -12.67
C PHE A 121 2.60 4.25 -11.29
N TYR A 122 3.50 5.20 -11.03
CA TYR A 122 4.16 5.34 -9.73
C TYR A 122 3.20 5.74 -8.62
N LEU A 123 2.28 6.68 -8.87
CA LEU A 123 1.26 7.10 -7.92
C LEU A 123 0.32 5.95 -7.57
N LEU A 124 -0.19 5.23 -8.56
CA LEU A 124 -1.06 4.07 -8.36
C LEU A 124 -0.32 2.91 -7.68
N SER A 125 0.96 2.71 -7.96
CA SER A 125 1.78 1.72 -7.26
C SER A 125 1.92 2.06 -5.78
N PHE A 126 2.15 3.34 -5.45
CA PHE A 126 2.16 3.81 -4.07
C PHE A 126 0.79 3.62 -3.40
N CYS A 127 -0.30 4.06 -4.04
CA CYS A 127 -1.66 3.92 -3.52
C CYS A 127 -2.02 2.45 -3.27
N LYS A 128 -1.78 1.55 -4.25
CA LYS A 128 -1.99 0.10 -4.08
C LYS A 128 -1.20 -0.44 -2.89
N SER A 129 0.07 -0.06 -2.76
CA SER A 129 0.95 -0.52 -1.68
C SER A 129 0.56 0.03 -0.31
N ALA A 130 -0.09 1.19 -0.25
CA ALA A 130 -0.63 1.76 0.99
C ALA A 130 -2.00 1.19 1.36
N THR A 131 -2.88 0.99 0.39
CA THR A 131 -4.24 0.50 0.62
C THR A 131 -4.25 -0.95 1.11
N VAL A 132 -3.36 -1.80 0.60
CA VAL A 132 -3.32 -3.22 0.99
C VAL A 132 -3.07 -3.42 2.50
N PRO A 133 -2.01 -2.87 3.11
CA PRO A 133 -1.79 -2.99 4.55
C PRO A 133 -2.84 -2.26 5.38
N LEU A 134 -3.32 -1.09 4.92
CA LEU A 134 -4.39 -0.36 5.59
C LEU A 134 -5.68 -1.19 5.68
N ALA A 135 -6.10 -1.77 4.56
CA ALA A 135 -7.31 -2.58 4.49
C ALA A 135 -7.17 -3.85 5.35
N THR A 136 -6.02 -4.53 5.26
CA THR A 136 -5.74 -5.77 5.99
C THR A 136 -5.68 -5.58 7.50
N VAL A 137 -5.04 -4.50 7.98
CA VAL A 137 -4.79 -4.32 9.42
C VAL A 137 -5.92 -3.56 10.14
N SER A 138 -6.67 -2.72 9.44
CA SER A 138 -7.74 -1.91 10.04
C SER A 138 -9.14 -2.25 9.56
N ILE A 139 -9.38 -2.19 8.25
CA ILE A 139 -10.74 -2.17 7.70
C ILE A 139 -11.37 -3.56 7.79
N ILE A 140 -10.67 -4.58 7.32
CA ILE A 140 -11.13 -5.96 7.30
C ILE A 140 -11.46 -6.46 8.72
N PRO A 141 -10.55 -6.38 9.71
CA PRO A 141 -10.84 -6.87 11.05
C PRO A 141 -11.97 -6.10 11.73
N TYR A 142 -12.11 -4.79 11.49
CA TYR A 142 -13.25 -4.03 11.99
C TYR A 142 -14.58 -4.48 11.38
N CYS A 143 -14.67 -4.58 10.06
CA CYS A 143 -15.89 -5.00 9.36
C CYS A 143 -16.30 -6.43 9.74
N VAL A 144 -15.33 -7.34 9.83
CA VAL A 144 -15.58 -8.75 10.22
C VAL A 144 -16.02 -8.85 11.67
N SER A 145 -15.35 -8.17 12.61
CA SER A 145 -15.77 -8.15 14.02
C SER A 145 -17.15 -7.51 14.21
N GLY A 146 -17.47 -6.46 13.47
CA GLY A 146 -18.78 -5.82 13.49
C GLY A 146 -19.89 -6.73 12.95
N ALA A 147 -19.66 -7.38 11.81
CA ALA A 147 -20.62 -8.29 11.20
C ALA A 147 -20.87 -9.55 12.05
N LEU A 148 -19.82 -10.20 12.57
CA LEU A 148 -19.95 -11.38 13.43
C LEU A 148 -20.51 -11.02 14.81
N GLY A 149 -20.15 -9.86 15.37
CA GLY A 149 -20.71 -9.38 16.63
C GLY A 149 -22.20 -9.06 16.53
N SER A 150 -22.64 -8.52 15.38
CA SER A 150 -24.06 -8.29 15.09
C SER A 150 -24.85 -9.59 14.88
N GLN A 151 -24.24 -10.60 14.24
CA GLN A 151 -24.84 -11.92 14.07
C GLN A 151 -25.03 -12.67 15.40
N SER A 152 -24.05 -12.60 16.30
CA SER A 152 -24.15 -13.20 17.64
C SER A 152 -25.29 -12.58 18.48
N LYS A 153 -25.51 -11.25 18.35
CA LYS A 153 -26.63 -10.56 19.01
C LYS A 153 -28.01 -10.83 18.41
N LYS A 154 -28.10 -11.32 17.17
CA LYS A 154 -29.37 -11.67 16.51
C LYS A 154 -29.79 -13.13 16.76
N GLN A 155 -28.91 -13.95 17.32
CA GLN A 155 -29.13 -15.37 17.61
C GLN A 155 -29.40 -15.66 19.10
N LEU A 156 -29.40 -14.64 19.95
CA LEU A 156 -29.78 -14.70 21.36
C LEU A 156 -31.14 -14.02 21.57
#